data_AF-A0A821HG50-F1
#
_entry.id   AF-A0A821HG50-F1
#
_cell.length_a   1.000
_cell.length_b   1.000
_cell.length_c   1.000
_cell.angle_alpha   90.00
_cell.angle_beta   90.00
_cell.angle_gamma   90.00
#
_symmetry.space_group_name_H-M   'P 1'
#
loop_
_entity.id
_entity.type
_entity.pdbx_description
1 polymer ?
#
loop_
_entity_poly.entity_id
_entity_poly.type
_entity_poly.pdbx_seq_one_letter_code
_entity_poly.pdbx_strand_id
1 'polypeptide(L)'
;LISYLKELVLNNDYYFVLFEIDADPQLNSTQPFANMTPLNYSVEEQTILFMSNSLFRIINIQHDKNTFTIIRMKLCSQNDQDFKNILII
;
A
#
# COMPACT_ATOMS: atom_id res chain seq x y z
N LEU A 1 -2.63 -16.02 0.66
CA LEU A 1 -1.91 -14.88 1.26
C LEU A 1 -1.93 -14.91 2.80
N ILE A 2 -3.08 -14.75 3.47
CA ILE A 2 -3.15 -14.79 4.95
C ILE A 2 -2.64 -16.12 5.53
N SER A 3 -2.97 -17.25 4.90
CA SER A 3 -2.44 -18.57 5.26
C SER A 3 -0.91 -18.65 5.17
N TYR A 4 -0.34 -18.14 4.07
CA TYR A 4 1.11 -18.06 3.86
C TYR A 4 1.79 -17.14 4.88
N LEU A 5 1.20 -15.98 5.18
CA LEU A 5 1.70 -15.07 6.22
C LEU A 5 1.71 -15.74 7.60
N LYS A 6 0.68 -16.53 7.94
CA LYS A 6 0.61 -17.27 9.20
C LYS A 6 1.70 -18.34 9.33
N GLU A 7 2.10 -18.96 8.22
CA GLU A 7 3.18 -19.96 8.19
C GLU A 7 4.56 -19.30 8.41
N LEU A 8 4.77 -18.09 7.87
CA LEU A 8 5.99 -17.32 8.09
C LEU A 8 6.11 -16.78 9.52
N VAL A 9 5.00 -16.41 10.16
CA VAL A 9 4.96 -15.92 11.56
C VAL A 9 5.39 -16.99 12.56
N LEU A 10 5.09 -18.27 12.30
CA LEU A 10 5.40 -19.37 13.21
C LEU A 10 6.91 -19.59 13.43
N ASN A 11 7.78 -18.99 12.61
CA ASN A 11 9.21 -19.32 12.55
C ASN A 11 10.18 -18.17 12.90
N ASN A 12 9.76 -16.98 13.38
CA ASN A 12 10.70 -15.86 13.59
C ASN A 12 10.27 -14.77 14.60
N ASP A 13 11.25 -13.96 15.04
CA ASP A 13 11.12 -12.69 15.80
C ASP A 13 10.57 -11.50 14.98
N TYR A 14 10.05 -11.75 13.78
CA TYR A 14 9.56 -10.69 12.89
C TYR A 14 8.07 -10.41 13.10
N TYR A 15 7.73 -9.11 13.12
CA TYR A 15 6.35 -8.66 13.12
C TYR A 15 5.91 -8.32 11.69
N PHE A 16 4.86 -8.98 11.20
CA PHE A 16 4.40 -8.81 9.83
C PHE A 16 3.43 -7.64 9.71
N VAL A 17 3.61 -6.84 8.67
CA VAL A 17 2.72 -5.72 8.32
C VAL A 17 2.22 -5.92 6.89
N LEU A 18 0.91 -5.99 6.73
CA LEU A 18 0.22 -6.03 5.45
C LEU A 18 -0.35 -4.65 5.14
N PHE A 19 -0.04 -4.11 3.97
CA PHE A 19 -0.63 -2.88 3.47
C PHE A 19 -1.75 -3.18 2.49
N GLU A 20 -2.95 -2.68 2.76
CA GLU A 20 -4.06 -2.63 1.82
C GLU A 20 -4.18 -1.20 1.31
N ILE A 21 -4.06 -0.99 -0.01
CA ILE A 21 -4.02 0.34 -0.61
C ILE A 21 -5.21 0.53 -1.54
N ASP A 22 -6.12 1.42 -1.17
CA ASP A 22 -7.17 1.93 -2.04
C ASP A 22 -6.58 2.95 -3.01
N ALA A 23 -6.26 2.50 -4.23
CA ALA A 23 -5.68 3.30 -5.29
C ALA A 23 -6.67 3.46 -6.46
N ASP A 24 -7.37 4.58 -6.49
CA ASP A 24 -8.27 4.92 -7.60
C ASP A 24 -7.46 5.49 -8.79
N PRO A 25 -7.46 4.85 -9.96
CA PRO A 25 -6.73 5.34 -11.13
C PRO A 25 -7.31 6.66 -11.69
N GLN A 26 -8.53 7.04 -11.32
CA GLN A 26 -9.20 8.26 -11.82
C GLN A 26 -8.90 9.50 -10.95
N LEU A 27 -8.18 9.33 -9.84
CA LEU A 27 -8.05 10.37 -8.82
C LEU A 27 -7.24 11.61 -9.27
N ASN A 28 -6.42 11.50 -10.32
CA ASN A 28 -5.56 12.57 -10.85
C ASN A 28 -5.60 12.60 -12.39
N SER A 29 -5.30 13.75 -13.00
CA SER A 29 -5.13 13.87 -14.46
C SER A 29 -3.87 13.17 -14.98
N THR A 30 -2.93 12.85 -14.07
CA THR A 30 -1.74 12.06 -14.33
C THR A 30 -1.89 10.69 -13.68
N GLN A 31 -1.60 9.62 -14.41
CA GLN A 31 -1.65 8.25 -13.90
C GLN A 31 -0.66 8.07 -12.73
N PRO A 32 -1.13 7.89 -11.48
CA PRO A 32 -0.26 7.96 -10.31
C PRO A 32 0.46 6.63 -10.00
N PHE A 33 0.08 5.56 -10.67
CA PHE A 33 0.72 4.25 -10.60
C PHE A 33 0.57 3.47 -11.91
N ALA A 34 1.50 2.58 -12.18
CA ALA A 34 1.54 1.75 -13.37
C ALA A 34 1.62 0.26 -13.02
N ASN A 35 0.97 -0.57 -13.84
CA ASN A 35 1.16 -2.01 -13.78
C ASN A 35 2.47 -2.38 -14.48
N MET A 36 3.43 -2.90 -13.72
CA MET A 36 4.75 -3.33 -14.19
C MET A 36 4.85 -4.86 -14.33
N THR A 37 3.78 -5.60 -14.03
CA THR A 37 3.72 -7.06 -14.18
C THR A 37 4.22 -7.56 -15.54
N PRO A 38 3.88 -6.93 -16.68
CA PRO A 38 4.36 -7.39 -18.00
C PRO A 38 5.87 -7.28 -18.21
N LEU A 39 6.56 -6.47 -17.38
CA LEU A 39 8.00 -6.25 -17.45
C LEU A 39 8.77 -7.15 -16.48
N ASN A 40 8.07 -7.93 -15.65
CA ASN A 40 8.68 -8.83 -14.69
C ASN A 40 8.87 -10.22 -15.32
N TYR A 41 10.09 -10.77 -15.23
CA TYR A 41 10.42 -12.08 -15.79
C TYR A 41 9.74 -13.24 -15.04
N SER A 42 9.28 -12.99 -13.82
CA SER A 42 8.46 -13.90 -13.04
C SER A 42 6.98 -13.54 -13.22
N VAL A 43 6.25 -14.36 -13.99
CA VAL A 43 4.85 -14.11 -14.39
C VAL A 43 3.86 -14.27 -13.22
N GLU A 44 4.32 -14.78 -12.08
CA GLU A 44 3.46 -15.18 -10.96
C GLU A 44 3.04 -14.00 -10.05
N GLU A 45 3.75 -12.88 -10.07
CA GLU A 45 3.52 -11.77 -9.14
C GLU A 45 3.10 -10.48 -9.85
N GLN A 46 1.90 -9.99 -9.51
CA GLN A 46 1.45 -8.69 -9.96
C GLN A 46 2.28 -7.59 -9.30
N THR A 47 2.92 -6.75 -10.12
CA THR A 47 3.78 -5.66 -9.65
C THR A 47 3.16 -4.32 -10.02
N ILE A 48 2.91 -3.48 -9.02
CA ILE A 48 2.41 -2.11 -9.22
C ILE A 48 3.51 -1.12 -8.77
N LEU A 49 3.84 -0.18 -9.65
CA LEU A 49 4.78 0.91 -9.35
C LEU A 49 4.00 2.20 -9.09
N PHE A 50 4.17 2.78 -7.90
CA PHE A 50 3.67 4.11 -7.58
C PHE A 50 4.71 5.17 -7.94
N MET A 51 4.27 6.32 -8.46
CA MET A 51 5.17 7.42 -8.80
C MET A 51 5.85 7.97 -7.55
N SER A 52 7.07 8.50 -7.69
CA SER A 52 7.73 9.23 -6.60
C SER A 52 6.84 10.37 -6.11
N ASN A 53 6.89 10.63 -4.80
CA ASN A 53 6.02 11.59 -4.10
C ASN A 53 4.53 11.20 -4.05
N SER A 54 4.19 9.93 -4.29
CA SER A 54 2.85 9.43 -3.97
C SER A 54 2.58 9.53 -2.47
N LEU A 55 1.44 10.11 -2.13
CA LEU A 55 1.00 10.34 -0.75
C LEU A 55 -0.10 9.34 -0.39
N PHE A 56 0.01 8.74 0.78
CA PHE A 56 -0.96 7.77 1.28
C PHE A 56 -1.50 8.23 2.63
N ARG A 57 -2.82 8.19 2.77
CA ARG A 57 -3.50 8.44 4.04
C ARG A 57 -3.80 7.12 4.72
N ILE A 58 -3.39 6.98 5.97
CA ILE A 58 -3.82 5.85 6.80
C ILE A 58 -5.31 6.02 7.12
N ILE A 59 -6.10 5.03 6.73
CA ILE A 59 -7.54 4.96 6.97
C ILE A 59 -7.84 4.12 8.20
N ASN A 60 -7.10 3.03 8.39
CA ASN A 60 -7.28 2.14 9.54
C ASN A 60 -6.01 1.35 9.84
N ILE A 61 -5.81 1.01 11.11
CA ILE A 61 -4.77 0.08 11.57
C ILE A 61 -5.48 -1.01 12.37
N GLN A 62 -5.39 -2.25 11.88
CA GLN A 62 -5.96 -3.41 12.55
C GLN A 62 -4.84 -4.35 12.98
N HIS A 63 -4.78 -4.64 14.27
CA HIS A 63 -3.86 -5.63 14.81
C HIS A 63 -4.58 -6.98 14.87
N ASP A 64 -4.10 -7.98 14.13
CA ASP A 64 -4.48 -9.36 14.40
C ASP A 64 -3.74 -9.79 15.66
N LYS A 65 -4.47 -10.42 16.60
CA LYS A 65 -4.06 -10.51 18.01
C LYS A 65 -2.63 -11.03 18.20
N ASN A 66 -2.15 -11.94 17.35
CA ASN A 66 -0.84 -12.58 17.53
C ASN A 66 -0.01 -12.72 16.23
N THR A 67 -0.40 -12.11 15.11
CA THR A 67 0.09 -12.61 13.81
C THR A 67 0.56 -11.53 12.84
N PHE A 68 -0.23 -10.50 12.57
CA PHE A 68 0.19 -9.40 11.70
C PHE A 68 -0.67 -8.15 11.93
N THR A 69 -0.15 -6.99 11.54
CA THR A 69 -0.95 -5.76 11.42
C THR A 69 -1.40 -5.59 9.98
N ILE A 70 -2.65 -5.21 9.78
CA ILE A 70 -3.15 -4.70 8.49
C ILE A 70 -3.24 -3.18 8.60
N ILE A 71 -2.52 -2.48 7.74
CA ILE A 71 -2.62 -1.02 7.58
C ILE A 71 -3.39 -0.75 6.28
N ARG A 72 -4.59 -0.20 6.43
CA ARG A 72 -5.40 0.28 5.30
C ARG A 72 -5.01 1.71 4.99
N MET A 73 -4.68 1.95 3.74
CA MET A 73 -4.29 3.26 3.24
C MET A 73 -5.08 3.62 1.99
N LYS A 74 -5.24 4.90 1.75
CA LYS A 74 -5.80 5.44 0.50
C LYS A 74 -4.75 6.28 -0.19
N LEU A 75 -4.55 6.07 -1.48
CA LEU A 75 -3.75 6.96 -2.32
C LEU A 75 -4.44 8.32 -2.40
N CYS A 76 -3.70 9.38 -2.12
CA CYS A 76 -4.23 10.72 -2.07
C CYS A 76 -4.14 11.46 -3.42
N SER A 77 -5.11 12.34 -3.67
CA SER A 77 -5.08 13.27 -4.80
C SER A 77 -4.41 14.58 -4.42
N GLN A 78 -3.92 15.33 -5.40
CA GLN A 78 -3.44 16.70 -5.16
C GLN A 78 -4.56 17.64 -4.67
N ASN A 79 -5.82 17.27 -4.89
CA ASN A 79 -7.00 18.04 -4.53
C ASN A 79 -7.59 17.63 -3.17
N ASP A 80 -7.06 16.59 -2.52
CA ASP A 80 -7.51 16.20 -1.20
C ASP A 80 -7.24 17.37 -0.25
N GLN A 81 -8.33 17.93 0.31
CA GLN A 81 -8.32 19.22 1.00
C GLN A 81 -7.34 19.29 2.17
N ASP A 82 -6.93 18.14 2.70
CA ASP A 82 -6.00 18.00 3.82
C ASP A 82 -4.54 18.32 3.46
N PHE A 83 -4.15 18.35 2.18
CA PHE A 83 -2.77 18.69 1.77
C PHE A 83 -2.46 20.17 1.72
N LYS A 84 -3.49 21.03 1.76
CA LYS A 84 -3.28 22.49 1.76
C LYS A 84 -2.51 22.99 2.99
N ASN A 85 -2.48 22.18 4.07
CA ASN A 85 -1.81 22.52 5.33
C ASN A 85 -0.49 21.78 5.54
N ILE A 86 -0.09 20.87 4.65
CA ILE A 86 1.12 20.04 4.80
C ILE A 86 2.36 20.69 4.14
N LEU A 87 2.16 21.74 3.32
CA LEU A 87 3.21 22.53 2.65
C LEU A 87 3.91 23.55 3.57
N ILE A 88 4.28 23.13 4.78
CA ILE A 88 5.19 23.88 5.66
C ILE A 88 6.25 22.91 6.20
N ILE A 89 7.23 22.57 5.37
CA ILE A 89 8.58 22.16 5.81
C ILE A 89 9.58 22.70 4.78
#